data_AF-A0A4V0I4X5-F1
#
_entry.id   AF-A0A4V0I4X5-F1
#
_cell.length_a   1.000
_cell.length_b   1.000
_cell.length_c   1.000
_cell.angle_alpha   90.00
_cell.angle_beta   90.00
_cell.angle_gamma   90.00
#
_symmetry.space_group_name_H-M   'P 1'
#
loop_
_entity.id
_entity.type
_entity.pdbx_description
1 polymer ?
#
loop_
_entity_poly.entity_id
_entity_poly.type
_entity_poly.pdbx_seq_one_letter_code
_entity_poly.pdbx_strand_id
1 'polypeptide(L)'
;MTRTALPTAVFLTFLGLWTWKLLEPSPVPEAVGEVIPTDLKFIASKCAHLGGYTFLTILAAWLPLRRRGFWGVVALLALHGVLSEVLQHALGWGRTGKWTDVLIDWAGIALGVLVLRVWASGGRLSPPTQSELPGSP
;
A
#
# COMPACT_ATOMS: atom_id res chain seq x y z
N MET A 1 25.81 -3.73 9.07
CA MET A 1 24.35 -3.49 9.07
C MET A 1 23.66 -4.82 9.29
N THR A 2 22.87 -4.95 10.35
CA THR A 2 22.08 -6.16 10.63
C THR A 2 21.11 -6.42 9.47
N ARG A 3 20.87 -7.69 9.10
CA ARG A 3 19.98 -8.09 7.98
C ARG A 3 18.56 -7.50 8.04
N THR A 4 18.17 -6.92 9.18
CA THR A 4 16.89 -6.26 9.45
C THR A 4 16.83 -4.78 9.06
N ALA A 5 17.98 -4.12 8.86
CA ALA A 5 18.05 -2.69 8.62
C ALA A 5 17.55 -2.32 7.21
N LEU A 6 17.86 -3.14 6.20
CA LEU A 6 17.54 -2.83 4.81
C LEU A 6 16.02 -2.82 4.53
N PRO A 7 15.22 -3.86 4.87
CA PRO A 7 13.78 -3.82 4.62
C PRO A 7 13.08 -2.68 5.35
N THR A 8 13.55 -2.38 6.57
CA THR A 8 13.03 -1.28 7.38
C THR A 8 13.34 0.07 6.73
N ALA A 9 14.59 0.29 6.29
CA ALA A 9 14.99 1.52 5.63
C ALA A 9 14.22 1.73 4.31
N VAL A 10 14.06 0.68 3.52
CA VAL A 10 13.27 0.72 2.28
C VAL A 10 11.81 1.07 2.57
N PHE A 11 11.17 0.38 3.53
CA PHE A 11 9.80 0.68 3.93
C PHE A 11 9.63 2.13 4.39
N LEU A 12 10.50 2.61 5.28
CA LEU A 12 10.45 3.98 5.78
C LEU A 12 10.70 5.02 4.69
N THR A 13 11.56 4.72 3.73
CA THR A 13 11.81 5.59 2.57
C THR A 13 10.56 5.73 1.73
N PHE A 14 9.93 4.61 1.37
CA PHE A 14 8.69 4.65 0.58
C PHE A 14 7.53 5.27 1.34
N LEU A 15 7.39 4.99 2.65
CA LEU A 15 6.38 5.63 3.48
C LEU A 15 6.60 7.15 3.50
N GLY A 16 7.83 7.62 3.73
CA GLY A 16 8.15 9.04 3.75
C GLY A 16 7.92 9.74 2.40
N LEU A 17 8.33 9.11 1.30
CA LEU A 17 8.05 9.62 -0.06
C LEU A 17 6.55 9.70 -0.32
N TRP A 18 5.79 8.69 0.12
CA TRP A 18 4.34 8.66 -0.01
C TRP A 18 3.69 9.76 0.82
N THR A 19 4.08 9.93 2.09
CA THR A 19 3.62 11.04 2.95
C THR A 19 3.90 12.40 2.30
N TRP A 20 5.12 12.60 1.79
CA TRP A 20 5.47 13.85 1.12
C TRP A 20 4.56 14.10 -0.09
N LYS A 21 4.34 13.10 -0.94
CA LYS A 21 3.45 13.23 -2.12
C LYS A 21 1.99 13.45 -1.77
N LEU A 22 1.49 12.89 -0.67
CA LEU A 22 0.14 13.17 -0.18
C LEU A 22 0.00 14.62 0.32
N LEU A 23 1.04 15.17 0.97
CA LEU A 23 1.01 16.53 1.50
C LEU A 23 1.45 17.59 0.49
N GLU A 24 1.99 17.20 -0.65
CA GLU A 24 2.38 18.12 -1.72
C GLU A 24 1.16 18.91 -2.23
N PRO A 25 1.19 20.26 -2.22
CA PRO A 25 0.08 21.09 -2.67
C PRO A 25 -0.29 20.89 -4.13
N SER A 26 0.72 20.71 -4.99
CA SER A 26 0.56 20.43 -6.43
C SER A 26 1.22 19.10 -6.79
N PRO A 27 0.51 17.96 -6.65
CA PRO A 27 1.10 16.63 -6.85
C PRO A 27 1.40 16.32 -8.32
N VAL A 28 0.79 17.07 -9.25
CA VAL A 28 0.98 16.92 -10.70
C VAL A 28 1.83 18.09 -11.18
N PRO A 29 2.98 17.85 -11.84
CA PRO A 29 3.75 18.93 -12.47
C PRO A 29 2.86 19.70 -13.46
N GLU A 30 2.97 21.02 -13.50
CA GLU A 30 2.13 21.89 -14.35
C GLU A 30 2.14 21.45 -15.82
N ALA A 31 3.32 21.08 -16.33
CA ALA A 31 3.51 20.56 -17.69
C ALA A 31 2.66 19.31 -18.02
N VAL A 32 2.34 18.48 -17.03
CA VAL A 32 1.47 17.31 -17.17
C VAL A 32 0.01 17.69 -16.87
N GLY A 33 -0.18 18.64 -15.96
CA GLY A 33 -1.49 19.15 -15.57
C GLY A 33 -2.26 19.76 -16.73
N GLU A 34 -1.62 20.48 -17.64
CA GLU A 34 -2.32 21.14 -18.76
C GLU A 34 -2.81 20.16 -19.83
N VAL A 35 -2.19 18.99 -19.93
CA VAL A 35 -2.46 18.00 -21.00
C VAL A 35 -3.52 16.98 -20.59
N ILE A 36 -3.66 16.68 -19.29
CA ILE A 36 -4.55 15.62 -18.80
C ILE A 36 -5.95 16.16 -18.46
N PRO A 37 -7.03 15.57 -19.02
CA PRO A 37 -8.41 15.87 -18.64
C PRO A 37 -8.66 15.73 -17.13
N THR A 38 -9.50 16.60 -16.57
CA THR A 38 -9.83 16.63 -15.14
C THR A 38 -10.32 15.28 -14.60
N ASP A 39 -11.15 14.57 -15.36
CA ASP A 39 -11.67 13.26 -14.96
C ASP A 39 -10.56 12.21 -14.83
N LEU A 40 -9.59 12.23 -15.75
CA LEU A 40 -8.44 11.33 -15.68
C LEU A 40 -7.52 11.69 -14.50
N LYS A 41 -7.35 12.97 -14.16
CA LYS A 41 -6.62 13.37 -12.95
C LYS A 41 -7.29 12.83 -11.69
N PHE A 42 -8.61 12.91 -11.62
CA PHE A 42 -9.38 12.39 -10.50
C PHE A 42 -9.19 10.87 -10.35
N ILE A 43 -9.38 10.11 -11.44
CA ILE A 43 -9.19 8.66 -11.45
C ILE A 43 -7.74 8.30 -11.09
N ALA A 44 -6.77 8.96 -11.71
CA ALA A 44 -5.35 8.72 -11.44
C ALA A 44 -5.00 8.96 -9.96
N SER A 45 -5.53 10.02 -9.34
CA SER A 45 -5.36 10.27 -7.91
C SER A 45 -5.91 9.12 -7.07
N LYS A 46 -7.13 8.64 -7.36
CA LYS A 46 -7.73 7.52 -6.62
C LYS A 46 -6.95 6.22 -6.81
N CYS A 47 -6.49 5.95 -8.03
CA CYS A 47 -5.62 4.80 -8.32
C CYS A 47 -4.27 4.91 -7.60
N ALA A 48 -3.71 6.12 -7.49
CA ALA A 48 -2.47 6.34 -6.76
C ALA A 48 -2.63 6.03 -5.27
N HIS A 49 -3.73 6.49 -4.63
CA HIS A 49 -4.06 6.14 -3.25
C HIS A 49 -4.19 4.63 -3.06
N LEU A 50 -5.05 3.97 -3.84
CA LEU A 50 -5.25 2.53 -3.79
C LEU A 50 -3.92 1.77 -3.97
N GLY A 51 -3.15 2.13 -5.00
CA GLY A 51 -1.90 1.47 -5.36
C GLY A 51 -0.79 1.71 -4.33
N GLY A 52 -0.63 2.94 -3.85
CA GLY A 52 0.38 3.30 -2.85
C GLY A 52 0.20 2.53 -1.55
N TYR A 53 -1.02 2.46 -1.03
CA TYR A 53 -1.32 1.70 0.19
C TYR A 53 -1.27 0.18 -0.01
N THR A 54 -1.66 -0.31 -1.19
CA THR A 54 -1.46 -1.73 -1.55
C THR A 54 0.03 -2.08 -1.53
N PHE A 55 0.85 -1.27 -2.18
CA PHE A 55 2.30 -1.43 -2.26
C PHE A 55 2.96 -1.40 -0.89
N LEU A 56 2.67 -0.38 -0.06
CA LEU A 56 3.22 -0.28 1.30
C LEU A 56 2.82 -1.47 2.17
N THR A 57 1.61 -1.98 2.02
CA THR A 57 1.14 -3.16 2.77
C THR A 57 1.89 -4.43 2.36
N ILE A 58 2.17 -4.61 1.07
CA ILE A 58 3.00 -5.72 0.58
C ILE A 58 4.44 -5.58 1.07
N LEU A 59 5.01 -4.38 0.97
CA LEU A 59 6.35 -4.05 1.44
C LEU A 59 6.50 -4.33 2.95
N ALA A 60 5.46 -4.08 3.74
CA ALA A 60 5.43 -4.38 5.17
C ALA A 60 5.60 -5.87 5.50
N ALA A 61 5.26 -6.78 4.57
CA ALA A 61 5.45 -8.22 4.76
C ALA A 61 6.93 -8.64 4.74
N TRP A 62 7.82 -7.81 4.18
CA TRP A 62 9.28 -8.03 4.21
C TRP A 62 9.95 -7.47 5.46
N LEU A 63 9.20 -6.79 6.33
CA LEU A 63 9.73 -6.36 7.61
C LEU A 63 9.96 -7.58 8.53
N PRO A 64 11.03 -7.57 9.35
CA PRO A 64 11.38 -8.66 10.26
C PRO A 64 10.48 -8.66 11.51
N LEU A 65 9.16 -8.71 11.29
CA LEU A 65 8.14 -8.60 12.34
C LEU A 65 7.45 -9.94 12.55
N ARG A 66 7.07 -10.20 13.81
CA ARG A 66 6.12 -11.28 14.12
C ARG A 66 4.74 -10.90 13.56
N ARG A 67 3.84 -11.88 13.41
CA ARG A 67 2.47 -11.67 12.92
C ARG A 67 1.73 -10.52 13.60
N ARG A 68 1.89 -10.35 14.93
CA ARG A 68 1.29 -9.22 15.67
C ARG A 68 1.89 -7.86 15.25
N GLY A 69 3.19 -7.80 15.00
CA GLY A 69 3.87 -6.60 14.53
C GLY A 69 3.44 -6.18 13.13
N PHE A 70 3.23 -7.14 12.21
CA PHE A 70 2.67 -6.85 10.89
C PHE A 70 1.30 -6.16 10.99
N TRP A 71 0.39 -6.66 11.82
CA TRP A 71 -0.90 -6.01 12.05
C TRP A 71 -0.78 -4.64 12.72
N GLY A 72 0.26 -4.42 13.54
CA GLY A 72 0.60 -3.09 14.04
C GLY A 72 0.98 -2.12 12.91
N VAL A 73 1.75 -2.57 11.92
CA VAL A 73 2.07 -1.76 10.72
C VAL A 73 0.83 -1.53 9.86
N VAL A 74 -0.03 -2.52 9.68
CA VAL A 74 -1.33 -2.34 8.98
C VAL A 74 -2.19 -1.28 9.67
N ALA A 75 -2.29 -1.31 11.00
CA ALA A 75 -3.00 -0.29 11.76
C ALA A 75 -2.35 1.09 11.63
N LEU A 76 -1.02 1.16 11.62
CA LEU A 76 -0.26 2.39 11.37
C LEU A 76 -0.58 2.96 9.98
N LEU A 77 -0.60 2.14 8.92
CA LEU A 77 -0.95 2.59 7.58
C LEU A 77 -2.40 3.09 7.50
N ALA A 78 -3.33 2.40 8.17
CA ALA A 78 -4.73 2.83 8.22
C ALA A 78 -4.90 4.18 8.94
N LEU A 79 -4.17 4.38 10.04
CA LEU A 79 -4.12 5.66 10.76
C LEU A 79 -3.42 6.74 9.94
N HIS A 80 -2.37 6.40 9.21
CA HIS A 80 -1.64 7.31 8.35
C HIS A 80 -2.55 7.92 7.28
N GLY A 81 -3.44 7.14 6.64
CA GLY A 81 -4.41 7.66 5.67
C GLY A 81 -5.40 8.66 6.27
N VAL A 82 -5.91 8.38 7.47
CA VAL A 82 -6.75 9.35 8.20
C VAL A 82 -5.96 10.62 8.52
N LEU A 83 -4.73 10.46 9.02
CA LEU A 83 -3.90 11.59 9.43
C LEU A 83 -3.51 12.47 8.25
N SER A 84 -3.22 11.90 7.07
CA SER A 84 -2.91 12.69 5.88
C SER A 84 -4.08 13.58 5.45
N GLU A 85 -5.32 13.08 5.53
CA GLU A 85 -6.52 13.87 5.19
C GLU A 85 -6.79 14.98 6.21
N VAL A 86 -6.61 14.68 7.50
CA VAL A 86 -6.70 15.68 8.57
C VAL A 86 -5.66 16.78 8.38
N LEU A 87 -4.42 16.42 8.05
CA LEU A 87 -3.34 17.38 7.81
C LEU A 87 -3.61 18.22 6.56
N GLN A 88 -4.05 17.63 5.45
CA GLN A 88 -4.44 18.38 4.25
C GLN A 88 -5.56 19.39 4.56
N HIS A 89 -6.57 18.97 5.32
CA HIS A 89 -7.67 19.84 5.73
C HIS A 89 -7.20 20.98 6.64
N ALA A 90 -6.36 20.68 7.64
CA ALA A 90 -5.87 21.65 8.61
C ALA A 90 -4.88 22.66 8.02
N LEU A 91 -4.05 22.23 7.07
CA LEU A 91 -3.02 23.09 6.45
C LEU A 91 -3.59 24.04 5.40
N GLY A 92 -4.80 23.77 4.88
CA GLY A 92 -5.51 24.70 4.00
C GLY A 92 -4.84 25.00 2.66
N TRP A 93 -3.88 24.16 2.21
CA TRP A 93 -3.09 24.34 0.99
C TRP A 93 -3.85 24.04 -0.31
N GLY A 94 -5.14 24.40 -0.39
CA GLY A 94 -5.97 24.21 -1.58
C GLY A 94 -6.44 22.77 -1.82
N ARG A 95 -6.16 21.82 -0.93
CA ARG A 95 -6.76 20.47 -0.92
C ARG A 95 -7.80 20.39 0.18
N THR A 96 -9.04 20.05 -0.18
CA THR A 96 -10.05 19.65 0.80
C THR A 96 -9.85 18.17 1.11
N GLY A 97 -9.52 17.83 2.35
CA GLY A 97 -9.51 16.44 2.78
C GLY A 97 -10.87 15.78 2.50
N LYS A 98 -10.87 14.57 1.96
CA LYS A 98 -12.07 13.83 1.58
C LYS A 98 -12.08 12.47 2.30
N TRP A 99 -13.16 12.19 3.01
CA TRP A 99 -13.39 10.88 3.62
C TRP A 99 -13.34 9.73 2.59
N THR A 100 -13.65 10.00 1.32
CA THR A 100 -13.53 9.01 0.26
C THR A 100 -12.09 8.59 -0.02
N ASP A 101 -11.10 9.46 0.21
CA ASP A 101 -9.68 9.10 0.08
C ASP A 101 -9.24 8.15 1.20
N VAL A 102 -9.69 8.36 2.44
CA VAL A 102 -9.47 7.39 3.55
C VAL A 102 -10.02 6.00 3.21
N LEU A 103 -11.22 5.93 2.63
CA LEU A 103 -11.82 4.64 2.26
C LEU A 103 -11.01 3.95 1.15
N ILE A 104 -10.46 4.71 0.21
CA ILE A 104 -9.62 4.19 -0.87
C ILE A 104 -8.27 3.71 -0.33
N ASP A 105 -7.67 4.43 0.63
CA ASP A 105 -6.47 4.01 1.32
C ASP A 105 -6.68 2.66 2.02
N TRP A 106 -7.79 2.52 2.76
CA TRP A 106 -8.14 1.27 3.43
C TRP A 106 -8.45 0.14 2.44
N ALA A 107 -9.09 0.44 1.31
CA ALA A 107 -9.27 -0.53 0.24
C ALA A 107 -7.93 -1.01 -0.32
N GLY A 108 -6.95 -0.12 -0.46
CA GLY A 108 -5.59 -0.47 -0.89
C GLY A 108 -4.88 -1.37 0.13
N ILE A 109 -4.99 -1.04 1.42
CA ILE A 109 -4.47 -1.90 2.49
C ILE A 109 -5.11 -3.30 2.45
N ALA A 110 -6.44 -3.37 2.33
CA ALA A 110 -7.17 -4.63 2.26
C ALA A 110 -6.75 -5.45 1.03
N LEU A 111 -6.57 -4.81 -0.12
CA LEU A 111 -6.07 -5.44 -1.34
C LEU A 111 -4.66 -5.98 -1.15
N GLY A 112 -3.75 -5.22 -0.53
CA GLY A 112 -2.39 -5.69 -0.22
C GLY A 112 -2.40 -6.93 0.68
N VAL A 113 -3.23 -6.95 1.72
CA VAL A 113 -3.43 -8.13 2.58
C VAL A 113 -3.97 -9.32 1.77
N LEU A 114 -4.95 -9.08 0.89
CA LEU A 114 -5.52 -10.13 0.05
C LEU A 114 -4.48 -10.74 -0.89
N VAL A 115 -3.69 -9.91 -1.57
CA VAL A 115 -2.58 -10.34 -2.45
C VAL A 115 -1.61 -11.24 -1.67
N LEU A 116 -1.18 -10.82 -0.48
CA LEU A 116 -0.30 -11.61 0.38
C LEU A 116 -0.92 -12.96 0.78
N ARG A 117 -2.23 -12.99 1.08
CA ARG A 117 -2.94 -14.24 1.43
C ARG A 117 -3.07 -15.20 0.25
N VAL A 118 -3.37 -14.69 -0.94
CA VAL A 118 -3.46 -15.49 -2.17
C VAL A 118 -2.09 -16.08 -2.49
N TRP A 119 -1.03 -15.27 -2.46
CA TRP A 119 0.35 -15.73 -2.64
C TRP A 119 0.70 -16.85 -1.64
N ALA A 120 0.44 -16.63 -0.36
CA ALA A 120 0.74 -17.60 0.69
C ALA A 120 -0.12 -18.88 0.62
N SER A 121 -1.22 -18.87 -0.14
CA SER A 121 -2.08 -20.05 -0.36
C SER A 121 -1.68 -20.82 -1.61
N GLY A 122 -1.24 -20.14 -2.68
CA GLY A 122 -0.79 -20.76 -3.93
C GLY A 122 0.48 -21.62 -3.79
N GLY A 123 1.32 -21.34 -2.79
CA GLY A 123 2.48 -22.18 -2.45
C GLY A 123 2.15 -23.50 -1.74
N ARG A 124 0.86 -23.80 -1.47
CA ARG A 124 0.39 -25.05 -0.86
C ARG A 124 -0.27 -26.01 -1.86
N LEU A 125 0.08 -25.92 -3.15
CA LEU A 125 -0.27 -27.00 -4.09
C LEU A 125 0.42 -28.28 -3.60
N SER A 126 -0.38 -29.24 -3.17
CA SER A 126 0.05 -30.48 -2.53
C SER A 126 1.07 -31.23 -3.40
N PRO A 127 2.10 -31.88 -2.81
CA PRO A 127 2.88 -32.87 -3.54
C PRO A 127 1.94 -33.96 -4.08
N PRO A 128 2.21 -34.52 -5.27
CA PRO A 128 1.40 -35.59 -5.83
C PRO A 128 1.25 -36.72 -4.79
N THR A 129 0.00 -37.14 -4.56
CA THR A 129 -0.29 -38.24 -3.65
C THR A 129 0.34 -39.50 -4.24
N GLN A 130 1.00 -40.35 -3.43
CA GLN A 130 1.72 -41.54 -3.93
C GLN A 130 0.85 -42.51 -4.78
N SER A 131 -0.47 -42.38 -4.74
CA SER A 131 -1.42 -43.09 -5.60
C SER A 131 -1.35 -42.72 -7.10
N GLU A 132 -0.66 -41.63 -7.46
CA GLU A 132 -0.49 -41.19 -8.85
C GLU A 132 0.82 -41.68 -9.50
N LEU A 133 1.65 -42.43 -8.76
CA LEU A 133 2.86 -43.02 -9.32
C LEU A 133 2.54 -44.35 -10.03
N PRO A 134 2.76 -44.47 -11.35
CA PRO A 134 2.58 -45.73 -12.06
C PRO A 134 3.60 -46.74 -11.54
N GLY A 135 3.12 -47.83 -10.93
CA GLY A 135 3.98 -48.92 -10.41
C GLY A 135 4.03 -49.08 -8.89
N SER A 136 2.99 -48.68 -8.15
CA SER A 136 2.79 -49.16 -6.78
C SER A 136 2.33 -50.63 -6.82
N PRO A 137 2.83 -51.53 -5.94
CA PRO A 137 2.62 -52.98 -6.01
C PRO A 137 1.16 -53.42 -5.91
#